data_AF-A0AA91U3N0-F1
#
_entry.id   AF-A0AA91U3N0-F1
#
_cell.length_a   1.000
_cell.length_b   1.000
_cell.length_c   1.000
_cell.angle_alpha   90.00
_cell.angle_beta   90.00
_cell.angle_gamma   90.00
#
_symmetry.space_group_name_H-M   'P 1'
#
loop_
_entity.id
_entity.type
_entity.pdbx_description
1 polymer ?
#
loop_
_entity_poly.entity_id
_entity_poly.type
_entity_poly.pdbx_seq_one_letter_code
_entity_poly.pdbx_strand_id
1 'polypeptide(L)' 'MRAFAVLTILALLFSLPVSASVSSRVGMTQSAEAIMHGGGCRKSSPPGQCCHMETSTGTVHCH' A
#
# COMPACT_ATOMS: atom_id res chain seq x y z
N MET A 1 -15.82 -50.56 -23.53
CA MET A 1 -16.74 -49.41 -23.71
C MET A 1 -16.84 -48.53 -22.46
N ARG A 2 -17.02 -49.09 -21.25
CA ARG A 2 -17.10 -48.31 -20.00
C ARG A 2 -15.84 -47.51 -19.65
N ALA A 3 -14.65 -48.10 -19.83
CA ALA A 3 -13.38 -47.42 -19.57
C ALA A 3 -13.12 -46.21 -20.50
N PHE A 4 -13.53 -46.32 -21.78
CA PHE A 4 -13.45 -45.21 -22.74
C PHE A 4 -14.41 -44.06 -22.39
N ALA A 5 -15.60 -44.39 -21.87
CA ALA A 5 -16.54 -43.38 -21.38
C ALA A 5 -15.99 -42.63 -20.14
N VAL A 6 -15.29 -43.32 -19.24
CA VAL A 6 -14.68 -42.67 -18.07
C VAL A 6 -13.53 -41.74 -18.47
N LEU A 7 -12.67 -42.17 -19.40
CA LEU A 7 -11.53 -41.36 -19.87
C LEU A 7 -11.97 -40.09 -20.60
N THR A 8 -13.04 -40.17 -21.40
CA THR A 8 -13.58 -39.01 -22.11
C THR A 8 -14.21 -37.99 -21.16
N ILE A 9 -14.94 -38.43 -20.14
CA ILE A 9 -15.51 -37.54 -19.11
C ILE A 9 -14.39 -36.83 -18.33
N LEU A 10 -13.33 -37.55 -17.97
CA LEU A 10 -12.20 -36.96 -17.23
C LEU A 10 -11.46 -35.89 -18.06
N ALA A 11 -11.30 -36.12 -19.37
CA ALA A 11 -10.68 -35.16 -20.28
C ALA A 11 -11.51 -33.87 -20.44
N LEU A 12 -12.85 -33.98 -20.49
CA LEU A 12 -13.74 -32.81 -20.53
C LEU A 12 -13.65 -31.97 -19.26
N LEU A 13 -13.55 -32.60 -18.08
CA LEU A 13 -13.46 -31.89 -16.80
C LEU A 13 -12.13 -31.12 -16.63
N PHE A 14 -11.07 -31.51 -17.33
CA PHE A 14 -9.78 -30.82 -17.27
C PHE A 14 -9.70 -29.57 -18.15
N SER A 15 -10.68 -29.38 -19.05
CA SER A 15 -10.69 -28.27 -20.01
C SER A 15 -11.49 -27.05 -19.53
N LEU A 16 -11.98 -27.05 -18.28
CA LEU A 16 -12.72 -25.91 -17.74
C LEU A 16 -11.75 -24.74 -17.49
N PRO A 17 -12.07 -23.52 -17.97
CA PRO A 17 -11.23 -22.35 -17.73
C PRO A 17 -11.26 -21.99 -16.24
N VAL A 18 -10.10 -22.00 -15.58
CA VAL A 18 -9.97 -21.49 -14.21
C VAL A 18 -9.79 -19.98 -14.28
N SER A 19 -10.78 -19.22 -13.79
CA SER A 19 -10.65 -17.76 -13.69
C SER A 19 -9.79 -17.40 -12.48
N ALA A 20 -8.62 -16.83 -12.73
CA ALA A 20 -7.81 -16.23 -11.67
C ALA A 20 -8.49 -14.94 -11.18
N SER A 21 -8.78 -14.86 -9.88
CA SER A 21 -9.29 -13.62 -9.28
C SER A 21 -8.17 -12.60 -9.19
N VAL A 22 -8.36 -11.40 -9.74
CA VAL A 22 -7.43 -10.29 -9.59
C VAL A 22 -7.51 -9.78 -8.15
N SER A 23 -6.46 -10.01 -7.38
CA SER A 23 -6.30 -9.35 -6.07
C SER A 23 -6.04 -7.87 -6.36
N SER A 24 -7.10 -7.07 -6.33
CA SER A 24 -7.00 -5.62 -6.42
C SER A 24 -6.18 -5.16 -5.24
N ARG A 25 -4.94 -4.72 -5.50
CA ARG A 25 -4.15 -4.02 -4.49
C ARG A 25 -4.97 -2.79 -4.13
N VAL A 26 -5.57 -2.80 -2.94
CA VAL A 26 -6.17 -1.61 -2.34
C VAL A 26 -5.14 -0.52 -2.51
N GLY A 27 -5.50 0.51 -3.29
CA GLY A 27 -4.62 1.64 -3.53
C GLY A 27 -4.14 2.11 -2.18
N MET A 28 -2.83 2.01 -1.95
CA MET A 28 -2.20 2.69 -0.84
C MET A 28 -2.47 4.15 -1.15
N THR A 29 -3.51 4.73 -0.55
CA THR A 29 -3.60 6.16 -0.38
C THR A 29 -2.34 6.48 0.40
N GLN A 30 -1.33 6.91 -0.33
CA GLN A 30 -0.20 7.60 0.23
C GLN A 30 -0.81 8.91 0.70
N SER A 31 -1.54 8.86 1.83
CA SER A 31 -1.54 9.97 2.75
C SER A 31 -0.07 10.33 2.81
N ALA A 32 0.26 11.52 2.34
CA ALA A 32 1.50 12.14 2.74
C ALA A 32 1.38 12.22 4.26
N GLU A 33 1.73 11.12 4.93
CA GLU A 33 2.08 11.08 6.33
C GLU A 33 3.17 12.12 6.35
N ALA A 34 2.81 13.35 6.75
CA ALA A 34 3.79 14.39 6.93
C ALA A 34 4.85 13.73 7.78
N ILE A 35 6.05 13.56 7.22
CA ILE A 35 7.15 12.92 7.93
C ILE A 35 7.47 13.90 9.05
N MET A 36 6.77 13.73 10.16
CA MET A 36 6.93 14.53 11.35
C MET A 36 8.24 14.04 11.93
N HIS A 37 9.34 14.66 11.50
CA HIS A 37 10.63 14.49 12.13
C HIS A 37 10.41 14.68 13.65
N GLY A 38 10.69 13.62 14.41
CA GLY A 38 10.37 13.55 15.83
C GLY A 38 10.99 14.74 16.57
N GLY A 39 10.14 15.58 17.17
CA GLY A 39 10.56 16.83 17.80
C GLY A 39 9.40 17.80 18.05
N GLY A 40 8.33 17.67 17.26
CA GLY A 40 7.13 18.50 17.39
C GLY A 40 7.36 19.96 17.02
N CYS A 41 6.27 20.71 16.82
CA CYS A 41 6.36 22.12 16.49
C CYS A 41 6.82 22.94 17.71
N ARG A 42 7.65 23.96 17.49
CA ARG A 42 7.92 24.95 18.53
C ARG A 42 6.62 25.65 18.91
N LYS A 43 6.44 25.89 20.21
CA LYS A 43 5.28 26.64 20.74
C LYS A 43 5.17 28.06 20.17
N SER A 44 6.28 28.64 19.72
CA SER A 44 6.35 29.96 19.11
C SER A 44 6.19 29.95 17.59
N SER A 45 5.70 28.85 16.99
CA SER A 45 5.52 28.79 15.54
C SER A 45 4.39 29.75 15.10
N PRO A 46 4.52 30.43 13.95
CA PRO A 46 3.46 31.25 13.39
C PRO A 46 2.18 30.45 13.08
N PRO A 47 1.00 31.09 13.03
CA PRO A 47 -0.23 30.42 12.61
C PRO A 47 -0.07 29.74 11.25
N GLY A 48 -0.43 28.46 11.16
CA GLY A 48 -0.36 27.69 9.91
C GLY A 48 1.01 27.11 9.56
N GLN A 49 2.06 27.44 10.32
CA GLN A 49 3.40 26.87 10.12
C GLN A 49 3.86 26.07 11.34
N CYS A 50 4.64 25.02 11.11
CA CYS A 50 5.35 24.25 12.12
C CYS A 50 6.86 24.50 11.98
N CYS A 51 7.45 25.23 12.94
CA CYS A 51 8.89 25.49 12.94
C CYS A 51 9.62 24.55 13.90
N HIS A 52 10.77 24.04 13.49
CA HIS A 52 11.63 23.13 14.25
C HIS A 52 13.08 23.65 14.30
N MET A 53 13.77 23.39 15.41
CA MET A 53 15.20 23.67 15.58
C MET A 53 15.98 22.39 15.29
N GLU A 54 16.73 22.36 14.20
CA GLU A 54 17.64 21.27 13.91
C GLU A 54 18.85 21.35 14.86
N THR A 55 18.85 20.55 15.94
CA THR A 55 19.86 20.66 17.01
C THR A 55 21.27 20.32 16.53
N SER A 56 21.38 19.50 15.48
CA SER A 56 22.66 19.14 14.87
C SER A 56 23.33 20.32 14.16
N THR A 57 22.56 21.25 13.60
CA THR A 57 23.06 22.40 12.83
C THR A 57 22.80 23.76 13.49
N GLY A 58 21.93 23.80 14.51
CA GLY A 58 21.45 25.04 15.11
C GLY A 58 20.54 25.87 14.21
N THR A 59 20.04 25.30 13.10
CA THR A 59 19.22 26.04 12.12
C THR A 59 17.74 25.81 12.37
N VAL A 60 16.95 26.88 12.31
CA VAL A 60 15.49 26.82 12.34
C VAL A 60 14.96 26.73 10.93
N HIS A 61 14.05 25.78 10.69
CA HIS A 61 13.28 25.71 9.45
C HIS A 61 11.79 25.53 9.78
N CYS A 62 10.92 25.99 8.89
CA CYS A 62 9.46 25.93 9.05
C CYS A 62 8.83 25.18 7.88
N HIS A 63 7.79 24.42 8.18
CA HIS A 63 6.92 23.72 7.24
C HIS A 63 5.52 24.30 7.29
#